data_AF-U4UHD6-F1
#
_entry.id   AF-U4UHD6-F1
#
_cell.length_a   1.000
_cell.length_b   1.000
_cell.length_c   1.000
_cell.angle_alpha   90.00
_cell.angle_beta   90.00
_cell.angle_gamma   90.00
#
_symmetry.space_group_name_H-M   'P 1'
#
loop_
_entity.id
_entity.type
_entity.pdbx_description
1 polymer ?
#
loop_
_entity_poly.entity_id
_entity_poly.type
_entity_poly.pdbx_seq_one_letter_code
_entity_poly.pdbx_strand_id
1 'polypeptide(L)'
;MESARWETMIFTRIKIQLILLQISARLASAYAEPDDPDLALYLSGWKNTCAYSAEPGLLADPDDPTDNRKLLISVTLLHPQSTGYVGLASNNPADPPRIVGNYLSAPEDVKIITSGIRLMQKFIEAPVLKEKYNASQVWMDYGSCSQQFEVDSDEFWECAIRYQTHIVGHQCATCTMGPDPELGACVNQNLQVHGVANLRIADASAMVPRISGNTQAIVFHWLALLVSVRMSFEACGCEAPFVGLSVADQCSGDQYVAFMSLVDLLIRYACNISDPCNRVVPKTQPAEEYDFIVIGGGSGGATIAGRLAEVSQWNTLLLEAGTDEPPAAQVPALPAFTKTILDWNFTAEQETGACLSSDGYCSWSSGRVLGGTSSINGMVYVRGTPADFDKWVEAGNTEWSYEELLKYFKKSETNRQVGSLVSDEFHGTEGPVTIEQYPDNIPLADDLLVAADQTGFPVVPDLNGADLVGFSRIQAYNRNGVRMSLAKAFVRPHKDDAHFHVMLNSTATRILLSGEGDEKRATAVEFVYEGKTYT
;
A
#
# COMPACT_ATOMS: atom_id res chain seq x y z
N MET A 1 -31.50 -22.93 -0.63
CA MET A 1 -31.32 -22.29 0.70
C MET A 1 -30.17 -22.88 1.51
N GLU A 2 -29.82 -24.17 1.36
CA GLU A 2 -28.64 -24.73 2.05
C GLU A 2 -27.31 -24.42 1.36
N SER A 3 -27.23 -24.32 0.03
CA SER A 3 -25.99 -23.97 -0.70
C SER A 3 -25.46 -22.57 -0.36
N ALA A 4 -26.35 -21.57 -0.25
CA ALA A 4 -26.00 -20.21 0.15
C ALA A 4 -25.46 -20.12 1.59
N ARG A 5 -25.85 -21.06 2.47
CA ARG A 5 -25.32 -21.15 3.84
C ARG A 5 -23.89 -21.70 3.88
N TRP A 6 -23.55 -22.63 2.97
CA TRP A 6 -22.20 -23.20 2.87
C TRP A 6 -21.19 -22.24 2.24
N GLU A 7 -21.59 -21.52 1.19
CA GLU A 7 -20.76 -20.45 0.59
C GLU A 7 -20.47 -19.35 1.63
N THR A 8 -21.49 -18.90 2.36
CA THR A 8 -21.30 -17.92 3.44
C THR A 8 -20.41 -18.49 4.55
N MET A 9 -20.60 -19.74 4.99
CA MET A 9 -19.77 -20.31 6.06
C MET A 9 -18.30 -20.53 5.68
N ILE A 10 -18.01 -21.05 4.49
CA ILE A 10 -16.64 -21.31 4.03
C ILE A 10 -15.93 -19.98 3.79
N PHE A 11 -16.58 -19.02 3.13
CA PHE A 11 -15.95 -17.73 2.85
C PHE A 11 -15.87 -16.84 4.10
N THR A 12 -16.86 -16.81 4.99
CA THR A 12 -16.74 -16.09 6.28
C THR A 12 -15.65 -16.71 7.16
N ARG A 13 -15.44 -18.04 7.13
CA ARG A 13 -14.35 -18.68 7.87
C ARG A 13 -12.97 -18.52 7.22
N ILE A 14 -12.87 -18.49 5.89
CA ILE A 14 -11.63 -18.18 5.16
C ILE A 14 -11.26 -16.68 5.30
N LYS A 15 -12.27 -15.80 5.35
CA LYS A 15 -12.09 -14.34 5.53
C LYS A 15 -11.44 -13.95 6.86
N ILE A 16 -11.58 -14.77 7.90
CA ILE A 16 -11.15 -14.45 9.27
C ILE A 16 -9.72 -14.92 9.59
N GLN A 17 -9.11 -15.77 8.76
CA GLN A 17 -7.96 -16.56 9.21
C GLN A 17 -6.57 -15.91 9.13
N LEU A 18 -6.40 -14.71 8.53
CA LEU A 18 -5.05 -14.29 8.10
C LEU A 18 -4.70 -12.80 8.31
N ILE A 19 -5.50 -11.98 8.99
CA ILE A 19 -5.18 -10.55 9.16
C ILE A 19 -5.25 -10.12 10.62
N LEU A 20 -4.09 -9.80 11.21
CA LEU A 20 -4.04 -8.96 12.40
C LEU A 20 -3.72 -7.49 12.15
N LEU A 21 -3.70 -7.05 10.89
CA LEU A 21 -3.72 -5.62 10.57
C LEU A 21 -5.15 -5.07 10.73
N GLN A 22 -5.74 -5.16 11.93
CA GLN A 22 -7.03 -4.54 12.25
C GLN A 22 -6.87 -3.31 13.14
N ILE A 23 -5.79 -3.24 13.91
CA ILE A 23 -5.46 -2.12 14.77
C ILE A 23 -4.17 -1.48 14.27
N SER A 24 -4.16 -0.16 14.26
CA SER A 24 -2.97 0.66 14.04
C SER A 24 -2.97 1.81 15.03
N ALA A 25 -1.84 2.49 15.14
CA ALA A 25 -1.77 3.72 15.90
C ALA A 25 -0.85 4.71 15.20
N ARG A 26 -1.11 5.99 15.45
CA ARG A 26 -0.20 7.08 15.15
C ARG A 26 0.16 7.76 16.47
N LEU A 27 1.44 7.81 16.81
CA LEU A 27 1.92 8.28 18.11
C LEU A 27 3.09 9.25 17.93
N ALA A 28 3.24 10.19 18.85
CA ALA A 28 4.43 11.03 18.96
C ALA A 28 5.48 10.31 19.83
N SER A 29 6.72 10.27 19.35
CA SER A 29 7.88 9.87 20.14
C SER A 29 8.22 10.94 21.18
N ALA A 30 9.22 10.67 22.02
CA ALA A 30 9.76 11.66 22.95
C ALA A 30 10.44 12.86 22.25
N TYR A 31 10.60 12.81 20.92
CA TYR A 31 11.28 13.82 20.09
C TYR A 31 10.34 14.57 19.14
N ALA A 32 9.05 14.23 19.13
CA ALA A 32 8.04 14.86 18.28
C ALA A 32 7.08 15.73 19.08
N GLU A 33 6.51 16.71 18.38
CA GLU A 33 5.40 17.48 18.93
C GLU A 33 4.15 16.59 19.03
N PRO A 34 3.29 16.77 20.06
CA PRO A 34 2.12 15.91 20.27
C PRO A 34 1.14 15.84 19.09
N ASP A 35 1.07 16.89 18.27
CA ASP A 35 0.19 17.03 17.10
C ASP A 35 0.88 16.75 15.74
N ASP A 36 2.20 16.52 15.73
CA ASP A 36 2.99 16.08 14.57
C ASP A 36 3.67 14.73 14.85
N PRO A 37 2.89 13.65 15.02
CA PRO A 37 3.40 12.33 15.39
C PRO A 37 4.34 11.74 14.32
N ASP A 38 5.44 11.16 14.79
CA ASP A 38 6.53 10.61 13.96
C ASP A 38 6.59 9.07 13.96
N LEU A 39 5.66 8.41 14.66
CA LEU A 39 5.56 6.95 14.73
C LEU A 39 4.21 6.43 14.24
N ALA A 40 4.25 5.37 13.44
CA ALA A 40 3.10 4.53 13.11
C ALA A 40 3.31 3.10 13.60
N LEU A 41 2.23 2.47 14.07
CA LEU A 41 2.24 1.10 14.57
C LEU A 41 1.40 0.20 13.67
N TYR A 42 1.97 -0.94 13.27
CA TYR A 42 1.24 -1.99 12.56
C TYR A 42 1.30 -3.27 13.37
N LEU A 43 0.14 -3.76 13.79
CA LEU A 43 0.01 -4.99 14.56
C LEU A 43 -0.27 -6.15 13.59
N SER A 44 0.40 -7.29 13.76
CA SER A 44 0.28 -8.45 12.86
C SER A 44 0.71 -9.76 13.55
N GLY A 45 0.80 -10.87 12.80
CA GLY A 45 1.49 -12.09 13.26
C GLY A 45 0.63 -13.14 13.97
N TRP A 46 -0.53 -12.79 14.52
CA TRP A 46 -1.40 -13.75 15.23
C TRP A 46 -2.25 -14.56 14.24
N LYS A 47 -1.58 -15.43 13.49
CA LYS A 47 -2.19 -16.32 12.50
C LYS A 47 -2.76 -17.57 13.19
N ASN A 48 -3.91 -18.04 12.72
CA ASN A 48 -4.44 -19.36 13.08
C ASN A 48 -3.83 -20.43 12.16
N THR A 49 -2.52 -20.67 12.25
CA THR A 49 -1.91 -21.83 11.58
C THR A 49 -2.29 -23.07 12.40
N CYS A 50 -3.41 -23.70 12.05
CA CYS A 50 -3.96 -24.96 12.62
C CYS A 50 -4.95 -24.86 13.81
N ALA A 51 -5.07 -23.73 14.51
CA ALA A 51 -6.08 -23.58 15.56
C ALA A 51 -7.46 -23.16 15.01
N TYR A 52 -8.48 -23.98 15.24
CA TYR A 52 -9.86 -23.79 14.73
C TYR A 52 -10.62 -22.58 15.32
N SER A 53 -10.06 -21.85 16.30
CA SER A 53 -10.64 -20.63 16.88
C SER A 53 -9.57 -19.66 17.43
N ALA A 54 -9.98 -18.40 17.66
CA ALA A 54 -9.16 -17.32 18.23
C ALA A 54 -9.33 -17.16 19.76
N GLU A 55 -9.76 -18.22 20.45
CA GLU A 55 -10.01 -18.16 21.90
C GLU A 55 -8.69 -18.02 22.71
N PRO A 56 -8.69 -17.26 23.81
CA PRO A 56 -7.52 -17.15 24.69
C PRO A 56 -7.05 -18.51 25.21
N GLY A 57 -5.73 -18.72 25.23
CA GLY A 57 -5.10 -19.95 25.74
C GLY A 57 -4.95 -21.10 24.74
N LEU A 58 -5.45 -20.96 23.51
CA LEU A 58 -5.20 -21.94 22.45
C LEU A 58 -3.80 -21.75 21.83
N LEU A 59 -3.05 -22.84 21.76
CA LEU A 59 -1.74 -22.91 21.10
C LEU A 59 -1.84 -22.62 19.60
N ALA A 60 -0.73 -22.22 18.98
CA ALA A 60 -0.64 -22.09 17.52
C ALA A 60 -0.69 -23.50 16.89
N ASP A 61 0.19 -24.40 17.32
CA ASP A 61 0.10 -25.84 17.05
C ASP A 61 -0.44 -26.59 18.29
N PRO A 62 -1.62 -27.24 18.22
CA PRO A 62 -2.15 -28.06 19.31
C PRO A 62 -1.23 -29.23 19.73
N ASP A 63 -0.38 -29.70 18.82
CA ASP A 63 0.54 -30.81 19.04
C ASP A 63 1.91 -30.35 19.60
N ASP A 64 2.19 -29.04 19.61
CA ASP A 64 3.37 -28.44 20.23
C ASP A 64 2.99 -27.55 21.43
N PRO A 65 3.16 -28.04 22.68
CA PRO A 65 2.83 -27.28 23.88
C PRO A 65 3.69 -26.03 24.11
N THR A 66 4.71 -25.80 23.28
CA THR A 66 5.61 -24.65 23.33
C THR A 66 5.33 -23.61 22.23
N ASP A 67 4.46 -23.91 21.26
CA ASP A 67 4.15 -23.04 20.12
C ASP A 67 3.11 -21.96 20.49
N ASN A 68 3.59 -20.95 21.24
CA ASN A 68 2.80 -19.77 21.59
C ASN A 68 2.52 -18.89 20.38
N ARG A 69 1.30 -18.34 20.31
CA ARG A 69 0.94 -17.34 19.31
C ARG A 69 1.73 -16.05 19.51
N LYS A 70 2.14 -15.43 18.40
CA LYS A 70 2.96 -14.21 18.41
C LYS A 70 2.17 -13.03 17.86
N LEU A 71 2.15 -11.92 18.59
CA LEU A 71 1.73 -10.62 18.09
C LEU A 71 3.00 -9.83 17.74
N LEU A 72 3.16 -9.48 16.48
CA LEU A 72 4.22 -8.59 16.02
C LEU A 72 3.69 -7.15 16.02
N ILE A 73 4.41 -6.25 16.68
CA ILE A 73 4.13 -4.81 16.64
C ILE A 73 5.28 -4.14 15.89
N SER A 74 5.03 -3.72 14.66
CA SER A 74 6.01 -2.99 13.85
C SER A 74 5.96 -1.50 14.19
N VAL A 75 7.04 -1.01 14.82
CA VAL A 75 7.28 0.42 15.05
C VAL A 75 7.86 1.02 13.78
N THR A 76 7.11 1.91 13.12
CA THR A 76 7.46 2.49 11.83
C THR A 76 7.72 3.98 11.99
N LEU A 77 8.89 4.42 11.53
CA LEU A 77 9.27 5.82 11.48
C LEU A 77 8.56 6.52 10.31
N LEU A 78 7.79 7.58 10.59
CA LEU A 78 7.04 8.34 9.59
C LEU A 78 7.88 9.45 8.94
N HIS A 79 8.78 10.05 9.70
CA HIS A 79 9.59 11.20 9.29
C HIS A 79 11.10 10.88 9.31
N PRO A 80 11.59 9.91 8.51
CA PRO A 80 13.00 9.58 8.49
C PRO A 80 13.86 10.77 8.04
N GLN A 81 14.97 10.97 8.72
CA GLN A 81 16.03 11.91 8.31
C GLN A 81 16.97 11.26 7.30
N SER A 82 17.13 9.94 7.34
CA SER A 82 17.85 9.19 6.31
C SER A 82 17.17 9.30 4.95
N THR A 83 17.96 9.68 3.94
CA THR A 83 17.51 9.77 2.54
C THR A 83 18.36 8.92 1.61
N GLY A 84 17.68 8.28 0.67
CA GLY A 84 18.27 7.49 -0.40
C GLY A 84 18.14 8.13 -1.78
N TYR A 85 18.46 7.39 -2.83
CA TYR A 85 18.18 7.77 -4.20
C TYR A 85 17.89 6.54 -5.08
N VAL A 86 17.18 6.78 -6.18
CA VAL A 86 16.95 5.81 -7.25
C VAL A 86 17.53 6.38 -8.53
N GLY A 87 18.29 5.58 -9.26
CA GLY A 87 18.93 5.98 -10.51
C GLY A 87 19.00 4.85 -11.51
N LEU A 88 19.34 5.18 -12.76
CA LEU A 88 19.56 4.17 -13.79
C LEU A 88 20.90 3.46 -13.53
N ALA A 89 20.89 2.12 -13.57
CA ALA A 89 22.12 1.33 -13.52
C ALA A 89 22.86 1.32 -14.87
N SER A 90 22.12 1.40 -15.96
CA SER A 90 22.63 1.44 -17.34
C SER A 90 21.64 2.15 -18.27
N ASN A 91 21.95 2.21 -19.56
CA ASN A 91 21.03 2.66 -20.61
C ASN A 91 20.12 1.54 -21.16
N ASN A 92 20.25 0.31 -20.66
CA ASN A 92 19.38 -0.80 -21.01
C ASN A 92 18.13 -0.79 -20.11
N PRO A 93 16.92 -0.58 -20.66
CA PRO A 93 15.69 -0.51 -19.87
C PRO A 93 15.30 -1.85 -19.21
N ALA A 94 15.93 -2.96 -19.60
CA ALA A 94 15.74 -4.25 -18.95
C ALA A 94 16.58 -4.45 -17.68
N ASP A 95 17.60 -3.60 -17.47
CA ASP A 95 18.41 -3.67 -16.26
C ASP A 95 17.63 -3.01 -15.10
N PRO A 96 17.63 -3.62 -13.89
CA PRO A 96 16.93 -3.03 -12.75
C PRO A 96 17.55 -1.68 -12.37
N PRO A 97 16.75 -0.76 -11.81
CA PRO A 97 17.28 0.51 -11.34
C PRO A 97 18.25 0.28 -10.18
N ARG A 98 19.21 1.19 -10.05
CA ARG A 98 20.05 1.29 -8.87
C ARG A 98 19.26 1.96 -7.76
N ILE A 99 19.09 1.27 -6.65
CA ILE A 99 18.31 1.72 -5.50
C ILE A 99 19.23 1.78 -4.29
N VAL A 100 19.43 2.97 -3.73
CA VAL A 100 20.22 3.16 -2.51
C VAL A 100 19.28 3.71 -1.44
N GLY A 101 19.11 2.98 -0.32
CA GLY A 101 18.22 3.39 0.76
C GLY A 101 18.90 4.32 1.77
N ASN A 102 20.15 4.02 2.14
CA ASN A 102 20.86 4.65 3.26
C ASN A 102 20.06 4.57 4.56
N TYR A 103 19.35 3.46 4.77
CA TYR A 103 18.42 3.32 5.89
C TYR A 103 19.16 3.42 7.22
N LEU A 104 18.60 4.20 8.16
CA LEU A 104 19.16 4.40 9.50
C LEU A 104 20.58 5.00 9.51
N SER A 105 20.98 5.68 8.45
CA SER A 105 22.23 6.45 8.40
C SER A 105 22.22 7.66 9.34
N ALA A 106 21.04 8.22 9.63
CA ALA A 106 20.87 9.24 10.64
C ALA A 106 20.67 8.59 12.02
N PRO A 107 21.47 8.94 13.05
CA PRO A 107 21.31 8.38 14.38
C PRO A 107 19.98 8.78 15.04
N GLU A 108 19.37 9.90 14.64
CA GLU A 108 18.06 10.35 15.11
C GLU A 108 16.96 9.33 14.79
N ASP A 109 17.00 8.71 13.60
CA ASP A 109 16.01 7.72 13.18
C ASP A 109 15.98 6.52 14.14
N VAL A 110 17.15 6.06 14.58
CA VAL A 110 17.27 4.96 15.53
C VAL A 110 16.73 5.36 16.91
N LYS A 111 17.01 6.58 17.38
CA LYS A 111 16.51 7.06 18.68
C LYS A 111 14.98 7.13 18.71
N ILE A 112 14.36 7.60 17.63
CA ILE A 112 12.89 7.67 17.52
C ILE A 112 12.29 6.25 17.53
N ILE A 113 12.87 5.31 16.78
CA ILE A 113 12.44 3.91 16.81
C ILE A 113 12.59 3.31 18.21
N THR A 114 13.72 3.53 18.89
CA THR A 114 13.91 3.10 20.29
C THR A 114 12.85 3.69 21.21
N SER A 115 12.52 4.98 21.08
CA SER A 115 11.41 5.60 21.81
C SER A 115 10.09 4.86 21.56
N GLY A 116 9.79 4.49 20.31
CA GLY A 116 8.60 3.71 19.98
C GLY A 116 8.60 2.32 20.61
N ILE A 117 9.75 1.65 20.68
CA ILE A 117 9.90 0.37 21.40
C ILE A 117 9.57 0.54 22.89
N ARG A 118 10.07 1.60 23.53
CA ARG A 118 9.74 1.90 24.95
C ARG A 118 8.24 2.12 25.15
N LEU A 119 7.56 2.79 24.22
CA LEU A 119 6.10 2.92 24.27
C LEU A 119 5.41 1.56 24.18
N MET A 120 5.90 0.65 23.33
CA MET A 120 5.32 -0.69 23.18
C MET A 120 5.60 -1.62 24.35
N GLN A 121 6.73 -1.45 25.02
CA GLN A 121 7.01 -2.09 26.31
C GLN A 121 6.03 -1.65 27.38
N LYS A 122 5.58 -0.39 27.38
CA LYS A 122 4.49 0.05 28.27
C LYS A 122 3.15 -0.56 27.87
N PHE A 123 2.84 -0.59 26.56
CA PHE A 123 1.58 -1.13 26.04
C PHE A 123 1.35 -2.61 26.40
N ILE A 124 2.40 -3.46 26.31
CA ILE A 124 2.27 -4.90 26.59
C ILE A 124 2.01 -5.20 28.07
N GLU A 125 2.27 -4.25 28.98
CA GLU A 125 1.98 -4.36 30.41
C GLU A 125 0.51 -4.10 30.76
N ALA A 126 -0.35 -3.85 29.77
CA ALA A 126 -1.78 -3.71 29.98
C ALA A 126 -2.39 -4.93 30.70
N PRO A 127 -3.21 -4.73 31.75
CA PRO A 127 -3.88 -5.80 32.47
C PRO A 127 -4.62 -6.79 31.56
N VAL A 128 -5.35 -6.30 30.54
CA VAL A 128 -6.06 -7.19 29.60
C VAL A 128 -5.11 -8.12 28.86
N LEU A 129 -3.90 -7.68 28.49
CA LEU A 129 -2.92 -8.51 27.80
C LEU A 129 -2.25 -9.50 28.77
N LYS A 130 -1.93 -9.05 29.99
CA LYS A 130 -1.31 -9.91 31.01
C LYS A 130 -2.26 -10.97 31.54
N GLU A 131 -3.47 -10.59 31.92
CA GLU A 131 -4.39 -11.47 32.63
C GLU A 131 -5.14 -12.41 31.68
N LYS A 132 -5.56 -11.91 30.50
CA LYS A 132 -6.34 -12.71 29.53
C LYS A 132 -5.46 -13.56 28.63
N TYR A 133 -4.29 -13.06 28.24
CA TYR A 133 -3.43 -13.68 27.25
C TYR A 133 -2.09 -14.18 27.80
N ASN A 134 -1.76 -13.89 29.06
CA ASN A 134 -0.44 -14.13 29.63
C ASN A 134 0.68 -13.54 28.73
N ALA A 135 0.43 -12.35 28.17
CA ALA A 135 1.31 -11.75 27.19
C ALA A 135 2.66 -11.35 27.82
N SER A 136 3.74 -11.73 27.15
CA SER A 136 5.09 -11.35 27.54
C SER A 136 5.89 -10.97 26.30
N GLN A 137 6.82 -10.03 26.46
CA GLN A 137 7.77 -9.72 25.40
C GLN A 137 8.60 -10.96 25.07
N VAL A 138 8.67 -11.28 23.79
CA VAL A 138 9.54 -12.34 23.28
C VAL A 138 10.86 -11.72 22.90
N TRP A 139 11.93 -12.16 23.56
CA TRP A 139 13.30 -11.79 23.21
C TRP A 139 13.77 -12.66 22.04
N MET A 140 13.90 -12.04 20.88
CA MET A 140 14.47 -12.70 19.70
C MET A 140 15.99 -12.71 19.79
N ASP A 141 16.61 -13.62 19.06
CA ASP A 141 18.06 -13.56 18.87
C ASP A 141 18.39 -12.50 17.81
N TYR A 142 19.01 -11.40 18.25
CA TYR A 142 19.52 -10.33 17.38
C TYR A 142 21.01 -10.55 17.04
N GLY A 143 21.41 -11.82 16.94
CA GLY A 143 22.77 -12.22 16.59
C GLY A 143 23.80 -11.74 17.62
N SER A 144 24.87 -11.09 17.15
CA SER A 144 25.92 -10.60 18.04
C SER A 144 25.45 -9.52 19.01
N CYS A 145 24.37 -8.79 18.69
CA CYS A 145 23.82 -7.77 19.58
C CYS A 145 23.41 -8.37 20.94
N SER A 146 22.78 -9.56 20.93
CA SER A 146 22.35 -10.28 22.14
C SER A 146 23.51 -10.73 23.04
N GLN A 147 24.73 -10.79 22.50
CA GLN A 147 25.92 -11.24 23.22
C GLN A 147 26.83 -10.08 23.65
N GLN A 148 26.76 -8.95 22.94
CA GLN A 148 27.65 -7.80 23.15
C GLN A 148 27.08 -6.80 24.16
N PHE A 149 25.77 -6.66 24.23
CA PHE A 149 25.10 -5.65 25.04
C PHE A 149 24.16 -6.29 26.07
N GLU A 150 23.93 -5.57 27.17
CA GLU A 150 22.92 -5.96 28.14
C GLU A 150 21.54 -5.88 27.50
N VAL A 151 20.77 -6.96 27.60
CA VAL A 151 19.41 -7.01 27.02
C VAL A 151 18.58 -5.86 27.57
N ASP A 152 17.88 -5.18 26.68
CA ASP A 152 17.05 -4.00 26.96
C ASP A 152 17.79 -2.67 27.22
N SER A 153 19.13 -2.65 27.12
CA SER A 153 19.87 -1.37 27.13
C SER A 153 19.65 -0.58 25.82
N ASP A 154 19.97 0.72 25.84
CA ASP A 154 19.85 1.55 24.63
C ASP A 154 20.85 1.13 23.55
N GLU A 155 22.06 0.69 23.93
CA GLU A 155 23.05 0.12 23.01
C GLU A 155 22.59 -1.20 22.40
N PHE A 156 21.91 -2.04 23.18
CA PHE A 156 21.28 -3.25 22.66
C PHE A 156 20.24 -2.91 21.59
N TRP A 157 19.34 -1.96 21.87
CA TRP A 157 18.31 -1.57 20.90
C TRP A 157 18.88 -0.89 19.66
N GLU A 158 19.90 -0.04 19.81
CA GLU A 158 20.60 0.54 18.66
C GLU A 158 21.17 -0.55 17.73
N CYS A 159 21.82 -1.58 18.29
CA CYS A 159 22.32 -2.71 17.52
C CYS A 159 21.17 -3.55 16.93
N ALA A 160 20.17 -3.89 17.74
CA ALA A 160 19.06 -4.76 17.38
C ALA A 160 18.17 -4.17 16.26
N ILE A 161 17.92 -2.86 16.29
CA ILE A 161 17.17 -2.14 15.25
C ILE A 161 17.90 -2.23 13.91
N ARG A 162 19.22 -2.01 13.90
CA ARG A 162 20.03 -2.13 12.67
C ARG A 162 20.08 -3.56 12.17
N TYR A 163 20.16 -4.53 13.08
CA TYR A 163 20.17 -5.94 12.76
C TYR A 163 18.85 -6.40 12.14
N GLN A 164 17.73 -6.14 12.81
CA GLN A 164 16.41 -6.64 12.43
C GLN A 164 15.47 -5.47 12.11
N THR A 165 15.71 -4.82 10.98
CA THR A 165 14.77 -3.84 10.40
C THR A 165 14.23 -4.33 9.06
N HIS A 166 13.03 -3.87 8.71
CA HIS A 166 12.37 -4.14 7.44
C HIS A 166 11.66 -2.87 6.97
N ILE A 167 11.43 -2.78 5.67
CA ILE A 167 10.84 -1.59 5.05
C ILE A 167 9.33 -1.82 4.86
N VAL A 168 8.51 -0.80 5.13
CA VAL A 168 7.04 -0.88 5.09
C VAL A 168 6.46 -0.51 3.69
N GLY A 169 7.31 -0.27 2.69
CA GLY A 169 6.87 -0.09 1.28
C GLY A 169 6.25 1.27 0.95
N HIS A 170 6.72 2.34 1.59
CA HIS A 170 6.25 3.73 1.41
C HIS A 170 7.31 4.67 0.81
N GLN A 171 8.18 4.16 -0.05
CA GLN A 171 9.18 4.97 -0.72
C GLN A 171 8.50 6.01 -1.63
N CYS A 172 8.96 7.25 -1.55
CA CYS A 172 8.37 8.39 -2.26
C CYS A 172 9.45 9.46 -2.52
N ALA A 173 9.05 10.58 -3.14
CA ALA A 173 9.86 11.79 -3.27
C ALA A 173 11.16 11.67 -4.10
N THR A 174 11.31 10.64 -4.94
CA THR A 174 12.46 10.47 -5.84
C THR A 174 12.47 11.45 -7.03
N CYS A 175 11.34 12.12 -7.30
CA CYS A 175 11.16 13.15 -8.32
C CYS A 175 10.34 14.32 -7.75
N THR A 176 10.75 14.81 -6.56
CA THR A 176 9.98 15.74 -5.72
C THR A 176 9.46 16.97 -6.48
N MET A 177 8.23 17.38 -6.18
CA MET A 177 7.65 18.63 -6.66
C MET A 177 8.22 19.85 -5.93
N GLY A 178 8.43 20.93 -6.68
CA GLY A 178 8.87 22.20 -6.12
C GLY A 178 9.02 23.29 -7.18
N PRO A 179 9.13 24.55 -6.75
CA PRO A 179 9.19 25.68 -7.67
C PRO A 179 10.53 25.80 -8.41
N ASP A 180 11.63 25.32 -7.81
CA ASP A 180 12.99 25.57 -8.28
C ASP A 180 13.74 24.26 -8.62
N PRO A 181 14.01 23.98 -9.92
CA PRO A 181 14.78 22.81 -10.32
C PRO A 181 16.23 22.83 -9.84
N GLU A 182 16.82 24.02 -9.57
CA GLU A 182 18.19 24.14 -9.04
C GLU A 182 18.29 23.63 -7.60
N LEU A 183 17.17 23.57 -6.87
CA LEU A 183 17.06 22.98 -5.54
C LEU A 183 16.68 21.49 -5.57
N GLY A 184 16.64 20.88 -6.76
CA GLY A 184 16.36 19.46 -6.95
C GLY A 184 14.91 19.11 -7.26
N ALA A 185 14.04 20.10 -7.52
CA ALA A 185 12.67 19.82 -7.95
C ALA A 185 12.65 19.23 -9.36
N CYS A 186 12.01 18.07 -9.55
CA CYS A 186 11.85 17.46 -10.87
C CYS A 186 10.59 17.94 -11.59
N VAL A 187 9.55 18.26 -10.83
CA VAL A 187 8.27 18.77 -11.35
C VAL A 187 7.85 20.03 -10.62
N ASN A 188 7.04 20.86 -11.28
CA ASN A 188 6.40 21.99 -10.63
C ASN A 188 5.14 21.57 -9.85
N GLN A 189 4.46 22.52 -9.19
CA GLN A 189 3.22 22.25 -8.44
C GLN A 189 2.07 21.67 -9.30
N ASN A 190 2.15 21.77 -10.63
CA ASN A 190 1.20 21.15 -11.57
C ASN A 190 1.66 19.77 -12.05
N LEU A 191 2.67 19.18 -11.41
CA LEU A 191 3.29 17.90 -11.75
C LEU A 191 3.95 17.89 -13.14
N GLN A 192 4.21 19.05 -13.74
CA GLN A 192 4.87 19.16 -15.03
C GLN A 192 6.38 19.10 -14.85
N VAL A 193 7.05 18.30 -15.69
CA VAL A 193 8.51 18.17 -15.65
C VAL A 193 9.18 19.49 -16.02
N HIS A 194 10.09 19.96 -15.18
CA HIS A 194 10.86 21.17 -15.46
C HIS A 194 11.71 20.99 -16.73
N GLY A 195 11.67 21.98 -17.62
CA GLY A 195 12.42 21.95 -18.89
C GLY A 195 11.92 20.95 -19.94
N VAL A 196 10.80 20.26 -19.73
CA VAL A 196 10.20 19.33 -20.71
C VAL A 196 8.69 19.56 -20.83
N ALA A 197 8.28 20.14 -21.96
CA ALA A 197 6.87 20.30 -22.28
C ALA A 197 6.21 18.94 -22.57
N ASN A 198 4.89 18.86 -22.31
CA ASN A 198 4.05 17.69 -22.57
C ASN A 198 4.41 16.44 -21.74
N LEU A 199 5.08 16.61 -20.61
CA LEU A 199 5.42 15.51 -19.70
C LEU A 199 5.04 15.86 -18.27
N ARG A 200 4.40 14.91 -17.57
CA ARG A 200 4.06 15.01 -16.15
C ARG A 200 4.51 13.76 -15.40
N ILE A 201 4.90 13.92 -14.13
CA ILE A 201 5.15 12.80 -13.22
C ILE A 201 4.10 12.87 -12.12
N ALA A 202 3.24 11.86 -12.08
CA ALA A 202 2.06 11.87 -11.25
C ALA A 202 1.95 10.55 -10.47
N ASP A 203 2.85 10.46 -9.49
CA ASP A 203 3.16 9.26 -8.72
C ASP A 203 3.71 9.66 -7.33
N ALA A 204 3.87 8.70 -6.40
CA ALA A 204 4.48 8.93 -5.09
C ALA A 204 5.87 9.58 -5.18
N SER A 205 6.59 9.34 -6.28
CA SER A 205 7.86 10.00 -6.58
C SER A 205 7.77 11.54 -6.60
N ALA A 206 6.63 12.14 -6.95
CA ALA A 206 6.45 13.60 -6.98
C ALA A 206 6.14 14.23 -5.62
N MET A 207 5.85 13.43 -4.59
CA MET A 207 5.53 13.94 -3.26
C MET A 207 6.70 14.72 -2.65
N VAL A 208 6.40 15.67 -1.77
CA VAL A 208 7.41 16.24 -0.87
C VAL A 208 7.62 15.26 0.31
N PRO A 209 8.87 15.00 0.74
CA PRO A 209 9.17 14.04 1.81
C PRO A 209 8.46 14.34 3.14
N ARG A 210 8.47 13.34 4.04
CA ARG A 210 7.93 13.37 5.42
C ARG A 210 6.42 13.45 5.47
N ILE A 211 5.80 12.28 5.47
CA ILE A 211 4.35 12.13 5.46
C ILE A 211 3.95 11.08 6.51
N SER A 212 2.98 11.44 7.33
CA SER A 212 2.42 10.65 8.42
C SER A 212 1.34 9.64 8.00
N GLY A 213 1.35 9.21 6.73
CA GLY A 213 0.27 8.43 6.11
C GLY A 213 0.73 7.45 5.04
N ASN A 214 -0.17 6.58 4.60
CA ASN A 214 0.09 5.66 3.50
C ASN A 214 0.21 6.44 2.19
N THR A 215 1.34 6.30 1.48
CA THR A 215 1.62 7.03 0.23
C THR A 215 0.54 6.82 -0.83
N GLN A 216 -0.02 5.61 -0.94
CA GLN A 216 -1.15 5.34 -1.84
C GLN A 216 -2.30 6.31 -1.57
N ALA A 217 -2.67 6.52 -0.30
CA ALA A 217 -3.81 7.34 0.06
C ALA A 217 -3.69 8.73 -0.54
N ILE A 218 -2.54 9.35 -0.35
CA ILE A 218 -2.32 10.69 -0.88
C ILE A 218 -2.26 10.66 -2.40
N VAL A 219 -1.53 9.68 -2.98
CA VAL A 219 -1.32 9.57 -4.43
C VAL A 219 -2.61 9.50 -5.23
N PHE A 220 -3.62 8.74 -4.80
CA PHE A 220 -4.85 8.64 -5.62
C PHE A 220 -5.77 9.83 -5.40
N HIS A 221 -5.87 10.35 -4.18
CA HIS A 221 -6.82 11.40 -3.90
C HIS A 221 -6.51 12.68 -4.66
N TRP A 222 -5.26 13.10 -4.60
CA TRP A 222 -4.81 14.33 -5.21
C TRP A 222 -4.60 14.21 -6.74
N LEU A 223 -4.72 13.01 -7.33
CA LEU A 223 -4.72 12.75 -8.78
C LEU A 223 -6.13 12.56 -9.32
N ALA A 224 -7.11 12.35 -8.45
CA ALA A 224 -8.53 12.33 -8.79
C ALA A 224 -9.11 13.73 -9.14
N LEU A 225 -8.23 14.69 -9.45
CA LEU A 225 -8.51 16.09 -9.81
C LEU A 225 -9.49 16.25 -10.97
N LEU A 226 -9.56 15.28 -11.86
CA LEU A 226 -10.32 15.37 -13.11
C LEU A 226 -11.70 14.68 -12.94
N VAL A 227 -12.77 15.48 -12.93
CA VAL A 227 -14.21 15.10 -13.06
C VAL A 227 -14.75 14.07 -12.03
N SER A 228 -16.08 13.98 -11.87
CA SER A 228 -16.80 13.22 -10.83
C SER A 228 -17.72 12.17 -11.43
N VAL A 229 -17.82 10.98 -10.83
CA VAL A 229 -18.67 9.89 -11.33
C VAL A 229 -19.42 9.18 -10.20
N ARG A 230 -20.65 8.76 -10.48
CA ARG A 230 -21.47 7.84 -9.67
C ARG A 230 -21.52 6.45 -10.31
N MET A 231 -21.55 5.40 -9.49
CA MET A 231 -21.54 4.00 -9.93
C MET A 231 -22.80 3.22 -9.54
N SER A 232 -23.14 2.17 -10.29
CA SER A 232 -24.11 1.12 -9.93
C SER A 232 -23.67 -0.23 -10.50
N PHE A 233 -23.84 -1.34 -9.76
CA PHE A 233 -23.51 -2.71 -10.21
C PHE A 233 -24.45 -3.79 -9.66
N GLU A 234 -24.77 -4.79 -10.49
CA GLU A 234 -25.31 -6.12 -10.15
C GLU A 234 -24.68 -7.21 -11.07
N ALA A 235 -24.73 -8.48 -10.66
CA ALA A 235 -23.73 -9.53 -10.97
C ALA A 235 -23.90 -10.41 -12.25
N CYS A 236 -22.75 -10.87 -12.75
CA CYS A 236 -22.41 -12.07 -13.57
C CYS A 236 -23.45 -12.73 -14.48
N GLY A 237 -23.54 -12.23 -15.72
CA GLY A 237 -24.18 -12.89 -16.86
C GLY A 237 -23.43 -12.62 -18.18
N CYS A 238 -22.09 -12.59 -18.16
CA CYS A 238 -21.26 -12.23 -19.31
C CYS A 238 -20.80 -13.46 -20.13
N GLU A 239 -20.77 -13.33 -21.46
CA GLU A 239 -20.52 -14.43 -22.41
C GLU A 239 -19.07 -14.97 -22.38
N ALA A 240 -18.10 -14.22 -21.84
CA ALA A 240 -16.71 -14.65 -21.74
C ALA A 240 -16.00 -14.00 -20.53
N PRO A 241 -15.89 -14.69 -19.37
CA PRO A 241 -15.13 -14.16 -18.23
C PRO A 241 -13.64 -14.13 -18.56
N PHE A 242 -12.96 -13.00 -18.33
CA PHE A 242 -11.50 -12.94 -18.41
C PHE A 242 -10.89 -13.61 -17.18
N VAL A 243 -10.02 -14.59 -17.41
CA VAL A 243 -9.47 -15.49 -16.38
C VAL A 243 -8.01 -15.09 -16.14
N GLY A 244 -7.76 -14.27 -15.11
CA GLY A 244 -6.38 -13.93 -14.68
C GLY A 244 -5.59 -15.14 -14.15
N LEU A 245 -4.33 -14.92 -13.77
CA LEU A 245 -3.40 -15.96 -13.27
C LEU A 245 -3.95 -16.77 -12.08
N SER A 246 -3.53 -18.03 -11.95
CA SER A 246 -3.98 -18.95 -10.90
C SER A 246 -3.25 -18.78 -9.57
N VAL A 247 -3.94 -19.06 -8.47
CA VAL A 247 -3.30 -19.22 -7.15
C VAL A 247 -2.39 -20.45 -7.12
N ALA A 248 -2.67 -21.48 -7.93
CA ALA A 248 -1.85 -22.70 -7.98
C ALA A 248 -0.45 -22.45 -8.55
N ASP A 249 -0.28 -21.42 -9.39
CA ASP A 249 1.02 -21.03 -9.95
C ASP A 249 1.93 -20.32 -8.92
N GLN A 250 1.46 -20.13 -7.68
CA GLN A 250 2.10 -19.28 -6.67
C GLN A 250 2.63 -20.05 -5.44
N CYS A 251 2.32 -21.35 -5.29
CA CYS A 251 2.76 -22.18 -4.16
C CYS A 251 3.54 -23.42 -4.61
N SER A 252 4.75 -23.64 -4.08
CA SER A 252 5.54 -24.85 -4.32
C SER A 252 5.30 -25.91 -3.24
N GLY A 253 4.61 -27.00 -3.58
CA GLY A 253 4.45 -28.18 -2.73
C GLY A 253 3.23 -29.05 -3.07
N ASP A 254 3.46 -30.35 -3.34
CA ASP A 254 2.48 -31.25 -3.97
C ASP A 254 1.13 -31.40 -3.23
N GLN A 255 1.10 -31.30 -1.90
CA GLN A 255 -0.15 -31.37 -1.12
C GLN A 255 -0.90 -30.03 -1.03
N TYR A 256 -0.20 -28.91 -1.19
CA TYR A 256 -0.78 -27.57 -1.18
C TYR A 256 -1.41 -27.20 -2.52
N VAL A 257 -0.86 -27.70 -3.64
CA VAL A 257 -1.37 -27.40 -4.99
C VAL A 257 -2.83 -27.80 -5.16
N ALA A 258 -3.25 -28.98 -4.68
CA ALA A 258 -4.64 -29.44 -4.85
C ALA A 258 -5.64 -28.58 -4.04
N PHE A 259 -5.31 -28.26 -2.79
CA PHE A 259 -6.14 -27.38 -1.96
C PHE A 259 -6.18 -25.95 -2.50
N MET A 260 -5.04 -25.38 -2.86
CA MET A 260 -4.97 -24.02 -3.42
C MET A 260 -5.62 -23.93 -4.80
N SER A 261 -5.62 -25.01 -5.59
CA SER A 261 -6.39 -25.09 -6.85
C SER A 261 -7.90 -25.09 -6.60
N LEU A 262 -8.38 -25.76 -5.54
CA LEU A 262 -9.79 -25.72 -5.16
C LEU A 262 -10.18 -24.32 -4.66
N VAL A 263 -9.33 -23.69 -3.85
CA VAL A 263 -9.53 -22.31 -3.39
C VAL A 263 -9.54 -21.33 -4.56
N ASP A 264 -8.61 -21.47 -5.52
CA ASP A 264 -8.57 -20.70 -6.77
C ASP A 264 -9.87 -20.83 -7.56
N LEU A 265 -10.36 -22.07 -7.75
CA LEU A 265 -11.62 -22.33 -8.43
C LEU A 265 -12.79 -21.63 -7.72
N LEU A 266 -12.87 -21.76 -6.40
CA LEU A 266 -13.93 -21.12 -5.60
C LEU A 266 -13.88 -19.59 -5.72
N ILE A 267 -12.69 -18.99 -5.64
CA ILE A 267 -12.52 -17.54 -5.78
C ILE A 267 -12.93 -17.08 -7.19
N ARG A 268 -12.54 -17.81 -8.22
CA ARG A 268 -12.88 -17.47 -9.62
C ARG A 268 -14.37 -17.44 -9.88
N TYR A 269 -15.11 -18.41 -9.35
CA TYR A 269 -16.56 -18.50 -9.54
C TYR A 269 -17.36 -17.63 -8.56
N ALA A 270 -16.74 -17.13 -7.48
CA ALA A 270 -17.34 -16.16 -6.59
C ALA A 270 -17.34 -14.75 -7.22
N CYS A 271 -18.40 -14.43 -7.96
CA CYS A 271 -18.52 -13.18 -8.73
C CYS A 271 -18.37 -11.89 -7.92
N ASN A 272 -18.78 -11.89 -6.66
CA ASN A 272 -18.59 -10.77 -5.75
C ASN A 272 -17.11 -10.54 -5.37
N ILE A 273 -16.25 -11.54 -5.59
CA ILE A 273 -14.81 -11.50 -5.29
C ILE A 273 -14.02 -11.29 -6.58
N SER A 274 -14.10 -12.23 -7.54
CA SER A 274 -13.27 -12.23 -8.75
C SER A 274 -13.61 -11.10 -9.72
N ASP A 275 -14.87 -10.65 -9.69
CA ASP A 275 -15.40 -9.56 -10.51
C ASP A 275 -15.04 -9.72 -12.01
N PRO A 276 -15.38 -10.88 -12.62
CA PRO A 276 -14.80 -11.28 -13.90
C PRO A 276 -15.36 -10.48 -15.08
N CYS A 277 -16.61 -9.99 -14.99
CA CYS A 277 -17.26 -9.26 -16.07
C CYS A 277 -16.82 -7.79 -16.16
N ASN A 278 -16.19 -7.25 -15.10
CA ASN A 278 -15.70 -5.88 -15.07
C ASN A 278 -14.20 -5.77 -15.33
N ARG A 279 -13.54 -6.86 -15.72
CA ARG A 279 -12.12 -6.82 -16.12
C ARG A 279 -11.96 -6.10 -17.45
N VAL A 280 -10.85 -5.40 -17.60
CA VAL A 280 -10.47 -4.80 -18.88
C VAL A 280 -10.10 -5.89 -19.88
N VAL A 281 -10.49 -5.71 -21.14
CA VAL A 281 -10.01 -6.55 -22.23
C VAL A 281 -8.80 -5.84 -22.83
N PRO A 282 -7.58 -6.39 -22.71
CA PRO A 282 -6.38 -5.71 -23.18
C PRO A 282 -6.42 -5.51 -24.69
N LYS A 283 -6.04 -4.31 -25.15
CA LYS A 283 -5.76 -4.05 -26.55
C LYS A 283 -4.36 -4.58 -26.88
N THR A 284 -4.23 -5.26 -28.02
CA THR A 284 -2.94 -5.77 -28.52
C THR A 284 -2.40 -4.94 -29.69
N GLN A 285 -3.24 -4.10 -30.28
CA GLN A 285 -2.90 -3.17 -31.36
C GLN A 285 -3.42 -1.79 -30.96
N PRO A 286 -2.55 -0.89 -30.46
CA PRO A 286 -2.93 0.48 -30.16
C PRO A 286 -3.12 1.28 -31.45
N ALA A 287 -3.86 2.39 -31.36
CA ALA A 287 -3.81 3.44 -32.37
C ALA A 287 -2.40 4.09 -32.44
N GLU A 288 -2.11 4.75 -33.56
CA GLU A 288 -0.83 5.45 -33.75
C GLU A 288 -0.71 6.73 -32.91
N GLU A 289 -1.84 7.34 -32.56
CA GLU A 289 -1.90 8.62 -31.83
C GLU A 289 -2.95 8.60 -30.72
N TYR A 290 -2.65 9.29 -29.63
CA TYR A 290 -3.52 9.48 -28.48
C TYR A 290 -3.38 10.91 -27.96
N ASP A 291 -4.44 11.43 -27.34
CA ASP A 291 -4.38 12.69 -26.61
C ASP A 291 -3.52 12.55 -25.35
N PHE A 292 -3.61 11.38 -24.69
CA PHE A 292 -2.84 11.05 -23.49
C PHE A 292 -2.31 9.63 -23.52
N ILE A 293 -1.03 9.47 -23.15
CA ILE A 293 -0.41 8.18 -22.86
C ILE A 293 -0.03 8.16 -21.38
N VAL A 294 -0.60 7.25 -20.62
CA VAL A 294 -0.29 7.01 -19.21
C VAL A 294 0.63 5.81 -19.12
N ILE A 295 1.85 6.03 -18.59
CA ILE A 295 2.85 4.99 -18.41
C ILE A 295 2.78 4.45 -16.97
N GLY A 296 2.45 3.17 -16.83
CA GLY A 296 2.30 2.48 -15.55
C GLY A 296 0.86 2.52 -15.05
N GLY A 297 0.23 1.36 -14.91
CA GLY A 297 -1.10 1.16 -14.33
C GLY A 297 -1.10 1.07 -12.81
N GLY A 298 -0.12 1.67 -12.14
CA GLY A 298 0.00 1.71 -10.68
C GLY A 298 -1.02 2.64 -10.01
N SER A 299 -0.83 2.92 -8.72
CA SER A 299 -1.78 3.74 -7.94
C SER A 299 -2.10 5.10 -8.58
N GLY A 300 -1.07 5.85 -8.97
CA GLY A 300 -1.26 7.15 -9.62
C GLY A 300 -1.76 7.02 -11.06
N GLY A 301 -1.13 6.16 -11.86
CA GLY A 301 -1.48 6.00 -13.27
C GLY A 301 -2.87 5.43 -13.49
N ALA A 302 -3.32 4.45 -12.71
CA ALA A 302 -4.70 3.95 -12.77
C ALA A 302 -5.73 5.05 -12.48
N THR A 303 -5.43 5.91 -11.50
CA THR A 303 -6.30 7.02 -11.12
C THR A 303 -6.42 8.03 -12.26
N ILE A 304 -5.28 8.48 -12.82
CA ILE A 304 -5.27 9.45 -13.92
C ILE A 304 -5.90 8.89 -15.18
N ALA A 305 -5.53 7.66 -15.56
CA ALA A 305 -6.07 7.01 -16.75
C ALA A 305 -7.60 6.91 -16.68
N GLY A 306 -8.14 6.50 -15.52
CA GLY A 306 -9.58 6.48 -15.30
C GLY A 306 -10.21 7.86 -15.44
N ARG A 307 -9.65 8.89 -14.79
CA ARG A 307 -10.21 10.23 -14.89
C ARG A 307 -10.12 10.85 -16.28
N LEU A 308 -9.06 10.57 -17.04
CA LEU A 308 -8.95 11.01 -18.43
C LEU A 308 -9.99 10.31 -19.31
N ALA A 309 -10.23 9.01 -19.06
CA ALA A 309 -11.24 8.23 -19.77
C ALA A 309 -12.68 8.70 -19.54
N GLU A 310 -12.97 9.43 -18.45
CA GLU A 310 -14.28 10.07 -18.23
C GLU A 310 -14.64 11.09 -19.32
N VAL A 311 -13.63 11.67 -19.99
CA VAL A 311 -13.83 12.66 -21.05
C VAL A 311 -13.83 11.95 -22.41
N SER A 312 -15.02 11.69 -22.95
CA SER A 312 -15.20 10.94 -24.21
C SER A 312 -14.59 11.57 -25.47
N GLN A 313 -14.06 12.80 -25.36
CA GLN A 313 -13.35 13.48 -26.44
C GLN A 313 -11.86 13.16 -26.48
N TRP A 314 -11.31 12.57 -25.40
CA TRP A 314 -9.89 12.26 -25.29
C TRP A 314 -9.64 10.78 -25.50
N ASN A 315 -8.76 10.47 -26.45
CA ASN A 315 -8.23 9.12 -26.63
C ASN A 315 -7.10 8.91 -25.64
N THR A 316 -7.25 7.93 -24.76
CA THR A 316 -6.28 7.66 -23.69
C THR A 316 -5.74 6.24 -23.80
N LEU A 317 -4.41 6.09 -23.79
CA LEU A 317 -3.72 4.82 -23.71
C LEU A 317 -3.09 4.63 -22.33
N LEU A 318 -3.38 3.51 -21.67
CA LEU A 318 -2.68 3.07 -20.46
C LEU A 318 -1.75 1.89 -20.80
N LEU A 319 -0.46 2.07 -20.55
CA LEU A 319 0.57 1.03 -20.70
C LEU A 319 0.93 0.45 -19.33
N GLU A 320 0.76 -0.86 -19.13
CA GLU A 320 1.16 -1.57 -17.92
C GLU A 320 2.12 -2.72 -18.25
N ALA A 321 3.26 -2.76 -17.55
CA ALA A 321 4.31 -3.76 -17.77
C ALA A 321 3.94 -5.16 -17.25
N GLY A 322 3.01 -5.22 -16.29
CA GLY A 322 2.46 -6.42 -15.69
C GLY A 322 1.19 -6.93 -16.33
N THR A 323 0.63 -7.96 -15.69
CA THR A 323 -0.62 -8.62 -16.08
C THR A 323 -1.84 -7.94 -15.43
N ASP A 324 -3.05 -8.43 -15.69
CA ASP A 324 -4.23 -8.03 -14.92
C ASP A 324 -4.19 -8.64 -13.51
N GLU A 325 -4.94 -8.06 -12.57
CA GLU A 325 -4.98 -8.53 -11.19
C GLU A 325 -5.50 -9.98 -11.11
N PRO A 326 -4.78 -10.93 -10.48
CA PRO A 326 -5.34 -12.26 -10.30
C PRO A 326 -6.58 -12.21 -9.39
N PRO A 327 -7.52 -13.16 -9.50
CA PRO A 327 -8.64 -13.26 -8.56
C PRO A 327 -8.20 -13.35 -7.10
N ALA A 328 -7.06 -14.01 -6.81
CA ALA A 328 -6.48 -14.06 -5.46
C ALA A 328 -6.17 -12.68 -4.86
N ALA A 329 -5.80 -11.69 -5.69
CA ALA A 329 -5.46 -10.36 -5.20
C ALA A 329 -6.66 -9.65 -4.57
N GLN A 330 -7.86 -10.07 -4.95
CA GLN A 330 -9.11 -9.54 -4.42
C GLN A 330 -9.37 -9.97 -2.97
N VAL A 331 -8.66 -10.99 -2.47
CA VAL A 331 -8.80 -11.51 -1.11
C VAL A 331 -7.71 -10.88 -0.23
N PRO A 332 -8.06 -10.05 0.76
CA PRO A 332 -7.13 -9.32 1.62
C PRO A 332 -5.90 -10.05 2.18
N ALA A 333 -6.08 -11.33 2.52
CA ALA A 333 -5.16 -12.08 3.39
C ALA A 333 -4.45 -13.24 2.70
N LEU A 334 -4.90 -13.58 1.48
CA LEU A 334 -4.39 -14.69 0.69
C LEU A 334 -3.00 -14.42 0.06
N PRO A 335 -2.62 -13.17 -0.29
CA PRO A 335 -1.38 -13.00 -1.01
C PRO A 335 -0.13 -12.82 -0.17
N ALA A 336 0.85 -13.68 -0.42
CA ALA A 336 2.26 -13.33 -0.39
C ALA A 336 2.73 -13.11 -1.84
N PHE A 337 2.32 -12.01 -2.48
CA PHE A 337 2.71 -11.72 -3.87
C PHE A 337 4.14 -11.20 -4.00
N THR A 338 4.82 -10.92 -2.89
CA THR A 338 6.24 -10.61 -2.88
C THR A 338 7.03 -11.79 -3.44
N LYS A 339 8.05 -11.55 -4.28
CA LYS A 339 8.85 -12.63 -4.90
C LYS A 339 8.06 -13.49 -5.91
N THR A 340 6.96 -12.97 -6.46
CA THR A 340 6.20 -13.59 -7.56
C THR A 340 6.32 -12.78 -8.85
N ILE A 341 5.67 -13.25 -9.92
CA ILE A 341 5.57 -12.53 -11.20
C ILE A 341 4.79 -11.22 -11.12
N LEU A 342 4.06 -10.99 -10.02
CA LEU A 342 3.30 -9.77 -9.76
C LEU A 342 4.09 -8.72 -8.97
N ASP A 343 5.33 -9.04 -8.62
CA ASP A 343 6.27 -8.13 -7.96
C ASP A 343 7.45 -7.90 -8.90
N TRP A 344 7.91 -6.66 -8.99
CA TRP A 344 9.14 -6.30 -9.67
C TRP A 344 10.37 -6.95 -9.01
N ASN A 345 10.29 -7.27 -7.72
CA ASN A 345 11.36 -7.91 -6.96
C ASN A 345 12.65 -7.10 -6.96
N PHE A 346 12.51 -5.77 -6.89
CA PHE A 346 13.67 -4.91 -6.78
C PHE A 346 14.43 -5.21 -5.48
N THR A 347 15.75 -5.10 -5.57
CA THR A 347 16.64 -5.25 -4.42
C THR A 347 17.45 -3.97 -4.31
N ALA A 348 17.40 -3.34 -3.14
CA ALA A 348 18.27 -2.22 -2.84
C ALA A 348 19.73 -2.67 -2.78
N GLU A 349 20.63 -1.73 -3.02
CA GLU A 349 22.06 -1.89 -2.75
C GLU A 349 22.27 -2.32 -1.30
N GLN A 350 23.35 -3.06 -1.06
CA GLN A 350 23.63 -3.61 0.25
C GLN A 350 23.84 -2.50 1.29
N GLU A 351 23.00 -2.50 2.32
CA GLU A 351 23.07 -1.56 3.44
C GLU A 351 24.12 -2.02 4.46
N THR A 352 24.86 -1.08 5.04
CA THR A 352 25.82 -1.36 6.12
C THR A 352 25.26 -1.11 7.51
N GLY A 353 24.14 -0.38 7.60
CA GLY A 353 23.54 0.07 8.84
C GLY A 353 22.12 -0.42 9.10
N ALA A 354 21.56 -1.26 8.22
CA ALA A 354 20.18 -1.74 8.27
C ALA A 354 20.06 -3.15 7.66
N CYS A 355 18.99 -3.87 8.01
CA CYS A 355 18.67 -5.21 7.50
C CYS A 355 19.82 -6.23 7.64
N LEU A 356 20.65 -6.10 8.67
CA LEU A 356 21.86 -6.92 8.80
C LEU A 356 21.57 -8.41 9.05
N SER A 357 20.37 -8.75 9.52
CA SER A 357 19.88 -10.14 9.62
C SER A 357 19.72 -10.81 8.24
N SER A 358 19.66 -10.01 7.17
CA SER A 358 19.60 -10.42 5.78
C SER A 358 20.82 -9.92 5.00
N ASP A 359 21.99 -9.93 5.65
CA ASP A 359 23.28 -9.49 5.10
C ASP A 359 23.27 -8.07 4.52
N GLY A 360 22.42 -7.19 5.06
CA GLY A 360 22.28 -5.81 4.58
C GLY A 360 21.32 -5.64 3.39
N TYR A 361 20.67 -6.71 2.92
CA TYR A 361 19.71 -6.62 1.82
C TYR A 361 18.30 -6.34 2.33
N CYS A 362 17.83 -5.10 2.13
CA CYS A 362 16.46 -4.73 2.40
C CYS A 362 15.56 -4.98 1.18
N SER A 363 14.47 -5.73 1.35
CA SER A 363 13.55 -6.06 0.25
C SER A 363 12.72 -4.87 -0.21
N TRP A 364 12.66 -4.64 -1.53
CA TRP A 364 11.83 -3.62 -2.18
C TRP A 364 10.75 -4.27 -3.04
N SER A 365 9.59 -4.54 -2.44
CA SER A 365 8.43 -5.02 -3.19
C SER A 365 7.75 -3.87 -3.92
N SER A 366 7.38 -4.09 -5.19
CA SER A 366 6.64 -3.13 -6.00
C SER A 366 5.75 -3.88 -6.99
N GLY A 367 4.46 -3.57 -7.01
CA GLY A 367 3.51 -4.31 -7.84
C GLY A 367 3.79 -4.14 -9.33
N ARG A 368 3.97 -5.27 -10.02
CA ARG A 368 4.04 -5.40 -11.49
C ARG A 368 2.76 -6.05 -12.00
N VAL A 369 1.66 -5.30 -11.90
CA VAL A 369 0.30 -5.75 -12.20
C VAL A 369 -0.58 -4.52 -12.39
N LEU A 370 -1.68 -4.62 -13.12
CA LEU A 370 -2.67 -3.55 -13.18
C LEU A 370 -3.14 -3.18 -11.76
N GLY A 371 -3.12 -1.89 -11.43
CA GLY A 371 -3.31 -1.34 -10.08
C GLY A 371 -2.00 -1.23 -9.27
N GLY A 372 -0.89 -1.77 -9.77
CA GLY A 372 0.43 -1.75 -9.15
C GLY A 372 0.43 -2.24 -7.71
N THR A 373 1.13 -1.52 -6.83
CA THR A 373 1.23 -1.89 -5.42
C THR A 373 -0.12 -1.87 -4.68
N SER A 374 -1.14 -1.14 -5.16
CA SER A 374 -2.49 -1.19 -4.56
C SER A 374 -3.16 -2.57 -4.65
N SER A 375 -2.74 -3.37 -5.63
CA SER A 375 -3.24 -4.73 -5.84
C SER A 375 -2.56 -5.76 -4.92
N ILE A 376 -1.44 -5.41 -4.28
CA ILE A 376 -0.63 -6.34 -3.48
C ILE A 376 -0.31 -5.88 -2.05
N ASN A 377 -0.63 -4.65 -1.67
CA ASN A 377 -0.35 -4.11 -0.33
C ASN A 377 -1.31 -4.58 0.78
N GLY A 378 -1.11 -4.11 2.01
CA GLY A 378 -1.96 -4.42 3.18
C GLY A 378 -3.31 -3.68 3.25
N MET A 379 -3.64 -2.84 2.28
CA MET A 379 -4.88 -2.04 2.18
C MET A 379 -5.17 -1.09 3.36
N VAL A 380 -4.21 -0.83 4.26
CA VAL A 380 -4.40 0.15 5.34
C VAL A 380 -4.68 1.52 4.73
N TYR A 381 -5.70 2.22 5.25
CA TYR A 381 -6.09 3.54 4.80
C TYR A 381 -5.90 4.59 5.88
N VAL A 382 -4.72 5.23 5.86
CA VAL A 382 -4.36 6.36 6.70
C VAL A 382 -3.76 7.46 5.80
N ARG A 383 -4.27 8.69 5.90
CA ARG A 383 -3.83 9.89 5.16
C ARG A 383 -2.67 10.58 5.89
N GLY A 384 -2.10 11.62 5.28
CA GLY A 384 -1.19 12.54 5.98
C GLY A 384 -1.92 13.40 7.01
N THR A 385 -1.19 13.95 7.96
CA THR A 385 -1.67 14.95 8.92
C THR A 385 -1.66 16.35 8.29
N PRO A 386 -2.40 17.33 8.83
CA PRO A 386 -2.31 18.72 8.38
C PRO A 386 -0.86 19.26 8.37
N ALA A 387 -0.06 18.92 9.39
CA ALA A 387 1.34 19.32 9.50
C ALA A 387 2.21 18.82 8.34
N ASP A 388 1.90 17.66 7.75
CA ASP A 388 2.59 17.17 6.54
C ASP A 388 2.40 18.14 5.37
N PHE A 389 1.19 18.65 5.18
CA PHE A 389 0.85 19.52 4.05
C PHE A 389 1.25 20.98 4.30
N ASP A 390 1.32 21.42 5.55
CA ASP A 390 1.92 22.70 5.89
C ASP A 390 3.39 22.75 5.44
N LYS A 391 4.16 21.67 5.67
CA LYS A 391 5.54 21.54 5.17
C LYS A 391 5.61 21.58 3.64
N TRP A 392 4.59 21.10 2.93
CA TRP A 392 4.54 21.16 1.47
C TRP A 392 4.30 22.59 0.97
N VAL A 393 3.41 23.33 1.64
CA VAL A 393 3.16 24.75 1.37
C VAL A 393 4.41 25.58 1.66
N GLU A 394 5.11 25.31 2.77
CA GLU A 394 6.39 25.94 3.13
C GLU A 394 7.48 25.66 2.08
N ALA A 395 7.46 24.49 1.45
CA ALA A 395 8.34 24.14 0.33
C ALA A 395 7.96 24.83 -1.01
N GLY A 396 6.96 25.72 -1.00
CA GLY A 396 6.53 26.50 -2.16
C GLY A 396 5.38 25.88 -2.96
N ASN A 397 4.83 24.75 -2.51
CA ASN A 397 3.71 24.06 -3.18
C ASN A 397 2.36 24.53 -2.62
N THR A 398 2.07 25.82 -2.80
CA THR A 398 0.95 26.50 -2.12
C THR A 398 -0.44 25.96 -2.42
N GLU A 399 -0.63 25.29 -3.56
CA GLU A 399 -1.91 24.67 -3.95
C GLU A 399 -2.17 23.31 -3.26
N TRP A 400 -1.22 22.84 -2.45
CA TRP A 400 -1.25 21.51 -1.84
C TRP A 400 -1.44 21.55 -0.30
N SER A 401 -2.16 22.56 0.20
CA SER A 401 -2.55 22.62 1.61
C SER A 401 -3.53 21.50 1.99
N TYR A 402 -3.61 21.17 3.28
CA TYR A 402 -4.56 20.16 3.76
C TYR A 402 -6.01 20.52 3.41
N GLU A 403 -6.38 21.80 3.50
CA GLU A 403 -7.73 22.28 3.18
C GLU A 403 -8.10 22.03 1.71
N GLU A 404 -7.18 22.32 0.78
CA GLU A 404 -7.39 22.07 -0.65
C GLU A 404 -7.45 20.56 -0.93
N LEU A 405 -6.53 19.80 -0.33
CA LEU A 405 -6.46 18.35 -0.51
C LEU A 405 -7.65 17.60 0.11
N LEU A 406 -8.23 18.09 1.22
CA LEU A 406 -9.37 17.45 1.87
C LEU A 406 -10.58 17.35 0.94
N LYS A 407 -10.79 18.34 0.07
CA LYS A 407 -11.84 18.30 -0.95
C LYS A 407 -11.65 17.10 -1.88
N TYR A 408 -10.41 16.80 -2.26
CA TYR A 408 -10.05 15.67 -3.11
C TYR A 408 -10.00 14.35 -2.35
N PHE A 409 -9.60 14.38 -1.07
CA PHE A 409 -9.74 13.25 -0.16
C PHE A 409 -11.17 12.73 -0.15
N LYS A 410 -12.13 13.64 0.01
CA LYS A 410 -13.57 13.31 -0.01
C LYS A 410 -14.04 12.93 -1.42
N LYS A 411 -13.58 13.62 -2.47
CA LYS A 411 -14.04 13.38 -3.85
C LYS A 411 -13.79 11.95 -4.33
N SER A 412 -12.68 11.33 -3.96
CA SER A 412 -12.37 9.98 -4.44
C SER A 412 -12.73 8.86 -3.47
N GLU A 413 -13.18 9.19 -2.26
CA GLU A 413 -13.64 8.24 -1.24
C GLU A 413 -15.16 8.03 -1.29
N THR A 414 -15.58 6.76 -1.19
CA THR A 414 -16.88 6.37 -0.64
C THR A 414 -16.65 5.63 0.67
N ASN A 415 -16.79 6.34 1.77
CA ASN A 415 -16.72 5.80 3.11
C ASN A 415 -18.09 5.32 3.54
N ARG A 416 -18.23 4.01 3.80
CA ARG A 416 -19.53 3.39 4.09
C ARG A 416 -19.97 3.53 5.55
N GLN A 417 -19.16 4.18 6.38
CA GLN A 417 -19.40 4.35 7.81
C GLN A 417 -19.58 5.82 8.22
N VAL A 418 -19.74 6.73 7.25
CA VAL A 418 -20.13 8.13 7.50
C VAL A 418 -21.49 8.18 8.19
N GLY A 419 -21.56 8.94 9.30
CA GLY A 419 -22.75 9.07 10.13
C GLY A 419 -22.95 7.93 11.14
N SER A 420 -22.19 6.84 11.05
CA SER A 420 -22.20 5.75 12.05
C SER A 420 -20.92 5.68 12.89
N LEU A 421 -19.76 5.94 12.28
CA LEU A 421 -18.45 5.86 12.92
C LEU A 421 -17.63 7.13 12.66
N VAL A 422 -17.67 7.63 11.43
CA VAL A 422 -16.85 8.77 10.99
C VAL A 422 -17.72 9.95 10.53
N SER A 423 -17.13 11.14 10.56
CA SER A 423 -17.79 12.40 10.19
C SER A 423 -17.74 12.65 8.68
N ASP A 424 -18.81 13.22 8.13
CA ASP A 424 -18.85 13.74 6.75
C ASP A 424 -18.01 15.01 6.57
N GLU A 425 -17.50 15.60 7.66
CA GLU A 425 -16.52 16.67 7.64
C GLU A 425 -15.23 16.23 6.92
N PHE A 426 -14.72 15.04 7.28
CA PHE A 426 -13.44 14.52 6.79
C PHE A 426 -13.59 13.47 5.68
N HIS A 427 -14.77 12.88 5.52
CA HIS A 427 -14.98 11.74 4.61
C HIS A 427 -15.98 11.99 3.50
N GLY A 428 -15.72 11.35 2.35
CA GLY A 428 -16.61 11.34 1.19
C GLY A 428 -17.53 10.11 1.16
N THR A 429 -18.63 10.19 0.43
CA THR A 429 -19.62 9.10 0.29
C THR A 429 -19.93 8.74 -1.17
N GLU A 430 -19.29 9.40 -2.14
CA GLU A 430 -19.63 9.27 -3.56
C GLU A 430 -18.44 8.90 -4.47
N GLY A 431 -17.21 8.89 -3.95
CA GLY A 431 -16.03 8.60 -4.76
C GLY A 431 -15.87 7.11 -5.15
N PRO A 432 -15.09 6.79 -6.19
CA PRO A 432 -14.98 5.42 -6.69
C PRO A 432 -14.29 4.44 -5.73
N VAL A 433 -13.47 4.94 -4.79
CA VAL A 433 -12.72 4.09 -3.86
C VAL A 433 -13.54 3.85 -2.60
N THR A 434 -13.99 2.60 -2.41
CA THR A 434 -14.69 2.22 -1.19
C THR A 434 -13.72 2.06 -0.02
N ILE A 435 -14.03 2.73 1.08
CA ILE A 435 -13.31 2.67 2.35
C ILE A 435 -14.29 2.22 3.45
N GLU A 436 -13.87 1.22 4.22
CA GLU A 436 -14.56 0.78 5.45
C GLU A 436 -13.60 -0.05 6.31
N GLN A 437 -13.90 -0.17 7.60
CA GLN A 437 -13.32 -1.20 8.46
C GLN A 437 -13.72 -2.60 7.94
N TYR A 438 -12.90 -3.61 8.19
CA TYR A 438 -13.28 -4.97 7.83
C TYR A 438 -14.57 -5.39 8.57
N PRO A 439 -15.49 -6.09 7.88
CA PRO A 439 -16.78 -6.47 8.48
C PRO A 439 -16.61 -7.49 9.62
N ASP A 440 -15.61 -8.36 9.51
CA ASP A 440 -15.31 -9.39 10.51
C ASP A 440 -14.11 -8.95 11.36
N ASN A 441 -14.26 -9.00 12.68
CA ASN A 441 -13.24 -8.56 13.63
C ASN A 441 -12.95 -9.67 14.64
N ILE A 442 -11.67 -9.79 15.03
CA ILE A 442 -11.29 -10.75 16.07
C ILE A 442 -11.40 -10.10 17.46
N PRO A 443 -11.78 -10.85 18.51
CA PRO A 443 -11.88 -10.29 19.86
C PRO A 443 -10.59 -9.62 20.36
N LEU A 444 -9.42 -10.16 19.99
CA LEU A 444 -8.12 -9.57 20.33
C LEU A 444 -7.97 -8.13 19.82
N ALA A 445 -8.60 -7.74 18.71
CA ALA A 445 -8.55 -6.38 18.22
C ALA A 445 -9.22 -5.39 19.19
N ASP A 446 -10.35 -5.77 19.79
CA ASP A 446 -11.00 -4.94 20.82
C ASP A 446 -10.16 -4.89 22.10
N ASP A 447 -9.61 -6.03 22.52
CA ASP A 447 -8.74 -6.09 23.69
C ASP A 447 -7.45 -5.26 23.52
N LEU A 448 -6.93 -5.11 22.30
CA LEU A 448 -5.79 -4.24 22.00
C LEU A 448 -6.13 -2.76 22.15
N LEU A 449 -7.36 -2.35 21.83
CA LEU A 449 -7.83 -0.98 22.09
C LEU A 449 -8.03 -0.74 23.60
N VAL A 450 -8.56 -1.73 24.32
CA VAL A 450 -8.64 -1.69 25.79
C VAL A 450 -7.23 -1.61 26.40
N ALA A 451 -6.25 -2.34 25.85
CA ALA A 451 -4.87 -2.28 26.31
C ALA A 451 -4.26 -0.89 26.15
N ALA A 452 -4.54 -0.23 25.02
CA ALA A 452 -4.10 1.13 24.77
C ALA A 452 -4.65 2.09 25.85
N ASP A 453 -5.97 2.04 26.11
CA ASP A 453 -6.63 2.86 27.13
C ASP A 453 -6.07 2.59 28.54
N GLN A 454 -5.93 1.31 28.93
CA GLN A 454 -5.38 0.90 30.23
C GLN A 454 -3.94 1.37 30.46
N THR A 455 -3.17 1.56 29.40
CA THR A 455 -1.78 2.03 29.46
C THR A 455 -1.64 3.52 29.16
N GLY A 456 -2.76 4.23 29.05
CA GLY A 456 -2.83 5.69 28.91
C GLY A 456 -2.54 6.21 27.51
N PHE A 457 -2.66 5.36 26.48
CA PHE A 457 -2.65 5.82 25.09
C PHE A 457 -4.07 6.20 24.65
N PRO A 458 -4.25 7.31 23.92
CA PRO A 458 -5.55 7.67 23.36
C PRO A 458 -6.08 6.57 22.45
N VAL A 459 -7.39 6.33 22.52
CA VAL A 459 -8.12 5.51 21.55
C VAL A 459 -9.02 6.44 20.75
N VAL A 460 -8.79 6.52 19.44
CA VAL A 460 -9.52 7.40 18.53
C VAL A 460 -10.39 6.58 17.58
N PRO A 461 -11.60 7.06 17.24
CA PRO A 461 -12.48 6.34 16.33
C PRO A 461 -11.92 6.28 14.90
N ASP A 462 -11.06 7.23 14.52
CA ASP A 462 -10.56 7.36 13.17
C ASP A 462 -9.22 8.14 13.09
N LEU A 463 -8.22 7.57 12.42
CA LEU A 463 -6.90 8.19 12.19
C LEU A 463 -6.89 9.23 11.07
N ASN A 464 -8.04 9.49 10.44
CA ASN A 464 -8.23 10.48 9.38
C ASN A 464 -9.21 11.61 9.77
N GLY A 465 -9.68 11.61 11.02
CA GLY A 465 -10.69 12.54 11.53
C GLY A 465 -10.08 13.75 12.24
N ALA A 466 -10.83 14.32 13.19
CA ALA A 466 -10.36 15.46 13.98
C ALA A 466 -9.17 15.08 14.90
N ASP A 467 -9.25 13.92 15.56
CA ASP A 467 -8.22 13.41 16.45
C ASP A 467 -7.38 12.34 15.75
N LEU A 468 -6.19 12.73 15.31
CA LEU A 468 -5.32 11.93 14.43
C LEU A 468 -4.28 11.08 15.16
N VAL A 469 -4.18 11.22 16.49
CA VAL A 469 -3.12 10.63 17.34
C VAL A 469 -3.74 9.68 18.36
N GLY A 470 -3.33 8.42 18.32
CA GLY A 470 -3.84 7.36 19.18
C GLY A 470 -3.95 6.01 18.46
N PHE A 471 -4.48 5.02 19.18
CA PHE A 471 -4.84 3.71 18.66
C PHE A 471 -6.21 3.75 18.03
N SER A 472 -6.37 3.08 16.90
CA SER A 472 -7.65 2.99 16.20
C SER A 472 -7.79 1.67 15.47
N ARG A 473 -9.05 1.29 15.23
CA ARG A 473 -9.38 0.21 14.31
C ARG A 473 -9.26 0.75 12.89
N ILE A 474 -8.39 0.13 12.09
CA ILE A 474 -8.04 0.66 10.77
C ILE A 474 -9.23 0.64 9.82
N GLN A 475 -9.31 1.67 9.00
CA GLN A 475 -10.07 1.63 7.77
C GLN A 475 -9.22 1.03 6.66
N ALA A 476 -9.84 0.39 5.67
CA ALA A 476 -9.12 -0.27 4.60
C ALA A 476 -9.78 -0.07 3.22
N TYR A 477 -8.97 -0.18 2.16
CA TYR A 477 -9.42 -0.20 0.75
C TYR A 477 -10.18 -1.49 0.43
N ASN A 478 -11.44 -1.56 0.83
CA ASN A 478 -12.25 -2.75 0.62
C ASN A 478 -13.73 -2.43 0.40
N ARG A 479 -14.44 -3.37 -0.21
CA ARG A 479 -15.90 -3.40 -0.32
C ARG A 479 -16.40 -4.76 0.12
N ASN A 480 -17.06 -4.84 1.27
CA ASN A 480 -17.53 -6.04 1.95
C ASN A 480 -16.42 -7.09 2.17
N GLY A 481 -15.22 -6.63 2.54
CA GLY A 481 -14.05 -7.48 2.77
C GLY A 481 -13.35 -7.97 1.50
N VAL A 482 -13.68 -7.41 0.32
CA VAL A 482 -12.97 -7.65 -0.94
C VAL A 482 -12.12 -6.44 -1.26
N ARG A 483 -10.85 -6.64 -1.66
CA ARG A 483 -9.92 -5.55 -2.00
C ARG A 483 -10.53 -4.58 -3.02
N MET A 484 -10.31 -3.30 -2.78
CA MET A 484 -10.55 -2.21 -3.73
C MET A 484 -9.22 -1.66 -4.23
N SER A 485 -8.65 -2.28 -5.27
CA SER A 485 -7.47 -1.72 -5.94
C SER A 485 -7.85 -0.46 -6.73
N LEU A 486 -6.84 0.34 -7.06
CA LEU A 486 -7.10 1.57 -7.81
C LEU A 486 -7.41 1.30 -9.29
N ALA A 487 -6.95 0.17 -9.83
CA ALA A 487 -7.43 -0.30 -11.14
C ALA A 487 -8.91 -0.68 -11.11
N LYS A 488 -9.36 -1.37 -10.06
CA LYS A 488 -10.79 -1.70 -9.89
C LYS A 488 -11.65 -0.46 -9.73
N ALA A 489 -11.17 0.54 -9.00
CA ALA A 489 -11.90 1.78 -8.75
C ALA A 489 -11.93 2.71 -9.97
N PHE A 490 -10.82 2.87 -10.69
CA PHE A 490 -10.68 3.90 -11.72
C PHE A 490 -10.56 3.38 -13.15
N VAL A 491 -9.98 2.20 -13.40
CA VAL A 491 -9.72 1.71 -14.76
C VAL A 491 -10.87 0.83 -15.27
N ARG A 492 -11.29 -0.15 -14.46
CA ARG A 492 -12.37 -1.09 -14.81
C ARG A 492 -13.71 -0.44 -15.21
N PRO A 493 -14.13 0.71 -14.63
CA PRO A 493 -15.39 1.34 -15.03
C PRO A 493 -15.43 1.76 -16.50
N HIS A 494 -14.27 1.97 -17.12
CA HIS A 494 -14.11 2.42 -18.51
C HIS A 494 -13.77 1.26 -19.46
N LYS A 495 -13.90 0.00 -19.03
CA LYS A 495 -13.51 -1.19 -19.82
C LYS A 495 -14.19 -1.29 -21.20
N ASP A 496 -15.39 -0.71 -21.34
CA ASP A 496 -16.20 -0.76 -22.56
C ASP A 496 -16.09 0.53 -23.39
N ASP A 497 -15.35 1.53 -22.91
CA ASP A 497 -15.20 2.82 -23.57
C ASP A 497 -14.28 2.69 -24.80
N ALA A 498 -14.80 3.04 -25.97
CA ALA A 498 -14.08 2.88 -27.23
C ALA A 498 -12.83 3.80 -27.34
N HIS A 499 -12.82 4.93 -26.63
CA HIS A 499 -11.74 5.91 -26.60
C HIS A 499 -10.68 5.63 -25.51
N PHE A 500 -10.87 4.59 -24.69
CA PHE A 500 -9.93 4.22 -23.65
C PHE A 500 -9.30 2.85 -23.92
N HIS A 501 -7.99 2.83 -24.08
CA HIS A 501 -7.23 1.62 -24.38
C HIS A 501 -6.31 1.25 -23.22
N VAL A 502 -6.32 -0.02 -22.82
CA VAL A 502 -5.38 -0.57 -21.84
C VAL A 502 -4.55 -1.65 -22.52
N MET A 503 -3.24 -1.52 -22.47
CA MET A 503 -2.29 -2.55 -22.89
C MET A 503 -1.57 -3.11 -21.67
N LEU A 504 -1.64 -4.44 -21.52
CA LEU A 504 -0.93 -5.17 -20.48
C LEU A 504 0.33 -5.82 -21.06
N ASN A 505 1.24 -6.28 -20.19
CA ASN A 505 2.53 -6.87 -20.58
C ASN A 505 3.33 -5.96 -21.53
N SER A 506 3.19 -4.64 -21.36
CA SER A 506 3.73 -3.60 -22.22
C SER A 506 4.67 -2.72 -21.41
N THR A 507 5.98 -2.92 -21.58
CA THR A 507 7.00 -2.21 -20.81
C THR A 507 7.49 -1.00 -21.60
N ALA A 508 7.16 0.21 -21.14
CA ALA A 508 7.74 1.44 -21.68
C ALA A 508 9.25 1.46 -21.46
N THR A 509 10.01 1.75 -22.51
CA THR A 509 11.48 1.74 -22.51
C THR A 509 12.08 3.13 -22.65
N ARG A 510 11.38 4.04 -23.34
CA ARG A 510 11.89 5.40 -23.60
C ARG A 510 10.76 6.38 -23.88
N ILE A 511 10.92 7.61 -23.39
CA ILE A 511 10.12 8.76 -23.84
C ILE A 511 10.92 9.49 -24.93
N LEU A 512 10.32 9.65 -26.10
CA LEU A 512 10.95 10.36 -27.22
C LEU A 512 10.70 11.86 -27.06
N LEU A 513 11.79 12.62 -27.12
CA LEU A 513 11.78 14.08 -27.00
C LEU A 513 12.14 14.71 -28.34
N SER A 514 11.50 15.84 -28.64
CA SER A 514 11.87 16.76 -29.72
C SER A 514 12.35 18.09 -29.13
N GLY A 515 13.09 18.88 -29.93
CA GLY A 515 13.67 20.17 -29.49
C GLY A 515 15.06 20.05 -28.86
N GLU A 516 15.69 21.20 -28.61
CA GLU A 516 17.02 21.32 -27.99
C GLU A 516 16.97 22.29 -26.79
N GLY A 517 17.94 22.19 -25.86
CA GLY A 517 18.02 23.06 -24.70
C GLY A 517 16.81 22.94 -23.76
N ASP A 518 16.25 24.09 -23.36
CA ASP A 518 15.08 24.22 -22.48
C ASP A 518 13.73 24.08 -23.21
N GLU A 519 13.75 23.87 -24.53
CA GLU A 519 12.54 23.72 -25.38
C GLU A 519 12.21 22.25 -25.68
N LYS A 520 12.61 21.31 -24.82
CA LYS A 520 12.31 19.90 -25.03
C LYS A 520 10.81 19.64 -24.91
N ARG A 521 10.29 18.77 -25.77
CA ARG A 521 8.89 18.34 -25.75
C ARG A 521 8.78 16.84 -25.91
N ALA A 522 8.03 16.17 -25.02
CA ALA A 522 7.69 14.77 -25.17
C ALA A 522 6.67 14.56 -26.30
N THR A 523 6.99 13.66 -27.23
CA THR A 523 6.20 13.44 -28.46
C THR A 523 5.70 12.02 -28.64
N ALA A 524 6.41 11.01 -28.11
CA ALA A 524 6.04 9.61 -28.26
C ALA A 524 6.66 8.74 -27.15
N VAL A 525 6.22 7.50 -27.05
CA VAL A 525 6.70 6.52 -26.07
C VAL A 525 7.11 5.25 -26.80
N GLU A 526 8.37 4.87 -26.67
CA GLU A 526 8.83 3.55 -27.10
C GLU A 526 8.48 2.53 -26.01
N PHE A 527 7.92 1.38 -26.39
CA PHE A 527 7.61 0.28 -25.48
C PHE A 527 7.81 -1.08 -26.12
N VAL A 528 7.99 -2.10 -25.28
CA VAL A 528 8.15 -3.50 -25.70
C VAL A 528 6.90 -4.30 -25.35
N TYR A 529 6.34 -4.99 -26.33
CA TYR A 529 5.23 -5.94 -26.20
C TYR A 529 5.57 -7.22 -26.98
N GLU A 530 5.45 -8.39 -26.35
CA GLU A 530 5.80 -9.70 -26.94
C GLU A 530 7.20 -9.74 -27.61
N GLY A 531 8.17 -9.04 -27.02
CA GLY A 531 9.55 -8.98 -27.51
C GLY A 531 9.76 -8.10 -28.74
N LYS A 532 8.74 -7.35 -29.18
CA LYS A 532 8.81 -6.38 -30.27
C LYS A 532 8.72 -4.96 -29.71
N THR A 533 9.46 -4.05 -30.33
CA THR A 533 9.43 -2.62 -30.01
C THR A 533 8.36 -1.92 -30.83
N TYR A 534 7.59 -1.06 -30.17
CA TYR A 534 6.55 -0.19 -30.73
C TYR A 534 6.85 1.26 -30.32
N THR A 535 6.36 2.21 -31.11
CA THR A 535 6.49 3.65 -30.87
C THR A 535 5.12 4.31 -30.97
#